data_AF-A0A158KXS9-F1
#
_entry.id   AF-A0A158KXS9-F1
#
_cell.length_a   1.000
_cell.length_b   1.000
_cell.length_c   1.000
_cell.angle_alpha   90.00
_cell.angle_beta   90.00
_cell.angle_gamma   90.00
#
_symmetry.space_group_name_H-M   'P 1'
#
loop_
_entity.id
_entity.type
_entity.pdbx_description
1 polymer ?
#
loop_
_entity_poly.entity_id
_entity_poly.type
_entity_poly.pdbx_seq_one_letter_code
_entity_poly.pdbx_strand_id
1 'polypeptide(L)'
;MPTPYDLFTQLLGLPVDAALVLPLGISAQDAERGVRMVIEHHGPRRRFVVGEHVVRPRPAETLRHVRIERLPDITTDESRSSIERKNTDV
;
A
#
# COMPACT_ATOMS: atom_id res chain seq x y z
N MET A 1 -13.49 5.67 17.32
CA MET A 1 -13.05 5.77 15.92
C MET A 1 -11.55 6.06 15.95
N PRO A 2 -10.70 5.28 15.27
CA PRO A 2 -9.29 5.65 15.15
C PRO A 2 -9.19 7.03 14.52
N THR A 3 -8.35 7.88 15.10
CA THR A 3 -8.10 9.22 14.56
C THR A 3 -7.29 9.11 13.26
N PRO A 4 -7.29 10.13 12.40
CA PRO A 4 -6.44 10.14 11.20
C PRO A 4 -4.95 9.88 11.50
N TYR A 5 -4.49 10.26 12.69
CA TYR A 5 -3.12 10.02 13.17
C TYR A 5 -2.84 8.53 13.45
N ASP A 6 -3.85 7.79 13.93
CA ASP A 6 -3.73 6.36 14.22
C ASP A 6 -3.59 5.54 12.93
N LEU A 7 -4.31 5.91 11.88
CA LEU A 7 -4.20 5.25 10.57
C LEU A 7 -2.83 5.51 9.93
N PHE A 8 -2.35 6.75 9.98
CA PHE A 8 -1.02 7.11 9.48
C PHE A 8 0.08 6.27 10.16
N THR A 9 0.06 6.18 11.49
CA THR A 9 1.08 5.44 12.24
C THR A 9 1.05 3.94 11.92
N GLN A 10 -0.16 3.35 11.80
CA GLN A 10 -0.31 1.96 11.40
C GLN A 10 0.22 1.68 9.99
N LEU A 11 -0.06 2.58 9.03
CA LEU A 11 0.43 2.46 7.65
C LEU A 11 1.94 2.67 7.55
N LEU A 12 2.51 3.55 8.39
CA LEU A 12 3.94 3.80 8.42
C LEU A 12 4.73 2.56 8.84
N GLY A 13 4.22 1.83 9.84
CA GLY A 13 4.79 0.60 10.39
C GLY A 13 4.36 -0.69 9.68
N LEU A 14 3.51 -0.62 8.66
CA LEU A 14 3.02 -1.79 7.94
C LEU A 14 4.18 -2.46 7.16
N PRO A 15 4.51 -3.74 7.45
CA PRO A 15 5.57 -4.45 6.73
C PRO A 15 5.25 -4.61 5.23
N VAL A 16 6.29 -4.78 4.41
CA VAL A 16 6.12 -5.12 2.99
C VAL A 16 5.39 -6.45 2.85
N ASP A 17 4.49 -6.53 1.87
CA ASP A 17 3.59 -7.65 1.57
C ASP A 17 2.58 -7.98 2.70
N ALA A 18 2.47 -7.13 3.71
CA ALA A 18 1.44 -7.21 4.73
C ALA A 18 0.21 -6.36 4.36
N ALA A 19 -0.93 -6.71 4.97
CA ALA A 19 -2.17 -5.96 4.80
C ALA A 19 -2.80 -5.57 6.12
N LEU A 20 -3.33 -4.35 6.13
CA LEU A 20 -4.11 -3.79 7.22
C LEU A 20 -5.59 -3.77 6.80
N VAL A 21 -6.44 -4.45 7.57
CA VAL A 21 -7.90 -4.38 7.40
C VAL A 21 -8.45 -3.34 8.37
N LEU A 22 -9.15 -2.34 7.82
CA LEU A 22 -9.65 -1.23 8.60
C LEU A 22 -10.95 -1.58 9.35
N PRO A 23 -11.18 -0.99 10.53
CA PRO A 23 -12.45 -1.10 11.23
C PRO A 23 -13.64 -0.64 10.38
N LEU A 24 -14.83 -1.16 10.69
CA LEU A 24 -16.07 -0.70 10.06
C LEU A 24 -16.27 0.80 10.26
N GLY A 25 -16.75 1.47 9.21
CA GLY A 25 -17.01 2.91 9.21
C GLY A 25 -15.86 3.77 8.69
N ILE A 26 -14.68 3.20 8.40
CA ILE A 26 -13.66 3.91 7.64
C ILE A 26 -13.93 3.75 6.15
N SER A 27 -14.05 4.88 5.45
CA SER A 27 -14.29 4.90 4.00
C SER A 27 -13.01 4.64 3.21
N ALA A 28 -13.16 4.22 1.95
CA ALA A 28 -12.03 4.11 1.02
C ALA A 28 -11.33 5.47 0.82
N GLN A 29 -12.06 6.58 0.88
CA GLN A 29 -11.50 7.93 0.75
C GLN A 29 -10.60 8.31 1.93
N ASP A 30 -10.99 7.92 3.16
CA ASP A 30 -10.15 8.14 4.35
C ASP A 30 -8.89 7.28 4.31
N ALA A 31 -9.02 6.04 3.83
CA ALA A 31 -7.89 5.14 3.58
C ALA A 31 -6.90 5.72 2.55
N GLU A 32 -7.40 6.20 1.41
CA GLU A 32 -6.59 6.86 0.38
C GLU A 32 -5.91 8.13 0.91
N ARG A 33 -6.59 8.91 1.76
CA ARG A 33 -6.00 10.08 2.40
C ARG A 33 -4.85 9.68 3.34
N GLY A 34 -5.04 8.65 4.15
CA GLY A 34 -3.99 8.12 5.02
C GLY A 34 -2.76 7.64 4.24
N VAL A 35 -2.98 6.89 3.15
CA VAL A 35 -1.92 6.44 2.24
C VAL A 35 -1.18 7.63 1.63
N ARG A 36 -1.92 8.63 1.13
CA ARG A 36 -1.34 9.84 0.54
C ARG A 36 -0.43 10.57 1.51
N MET A 37 -0.88 10.77 2.75
CA MET A 37 -0.06 11.38 3.80
C MET A 37 1.23 10.59 4.05
N VAL A 38 1.19 9.26 4.07
CA VAL A 38 2.41 8.45 4.21
C VAL A 38 3.37 8.66 3.05
N ILE A 39 2.87 8.70 1.81
CA ILE A 39 3.69 8.93 0.62
C ILE A 39 4.30 10.35 0.63
N GLU A 40 3.51 11.37 0.98
CA GLU A 40 3.94 12.77 1.06
C GLU A 40 5.01 12.98 2.15
N HIS A 41 4.86 12.35 3.32
CA HIS A 41 5.78 12.55 4.45
C HIS A 41 7.00 11.61 4.46
N HIS A 42 6.90 10.39 3.90
CA HIS A 42 7.94 9.36 4.01
C HIS A 42 8.51 8.85 2.70
N GLY A 43 8.08 9.44 1.58
CA GLY A 43 8.76 9.34 0.31
C GLY A 43 7.93 8.65 -0.79
N PRO A 44 8.08 9.12 -2.05
CA PRO A 44 7.25 8.69 -3.18
C PRO A 44 7.52 7.25 -3.64
N ARG A 45 8.54 6.59 -3.08
CA ARG A 45 8.87 5.19 -3.39
C ARG A 45 7.95 4.20 -2.69
N ARG A 46 7.29 4.62 -1.60
CA ARG A 46 6.34 3.79 -0.86
C ARG A 46 5.09 3.53 -1.69
N ARG A 47 4.64 2.28 -1.71
CA ARG A 47 3.52 1.82 -2.52
C ARG A 47 2.51 1.07 -1.68
N PHE A 48 1.24 1.40 -1.90
CA PHE A 48 0.11 0.77 -1.23
C PHE A 48 -0.99 0.46 -2.25
N VAL A 49 -1.78 -0.59 -1.98
CA VAL A 49 -3.00 -0.91 -2.71
C VAL A 49 -4.17 -0.83 -1.76
N VAL A 50 -5.19 -0.05 -2.12
CA VAL A 50 -6.46 0.01 -1.39
C VAL A 50 -7.45 -0.91 -2.11
N GLY A 51 -8.09 -1.80 -1.37
CA GLY A 51 -9.09 -2.71 -1.86
C GLY A 51 -10.16 -3.01 -0.82
N GLU A 52 -10.99 -4.01 -1.09
CA GLU A 52 -12.03 -4.47 -0.18
C GLU A 52 -11.66 -5.80 0.48
N HIS A 53 -12.05 -5.95 1.73
CA HIS A 53 -12.07 -7.23 2.44
C HIS A 53 -13.50 -7.53 2.87
N VAL A 54 -14.06 -8.60 2.31
CA VAL A 54 -15.44 -8.99 2.54
C VAL A 54 -15.48 -10.15 3.54
N VAL A 55 -16.22 -9.97 4.63
CA VAL A 55 -16.43 -10.99 5.66
C VAL A 55 -17.92 -11.29 5.76
N ARG A 56 -18.25 -12.58 5.90
CA ARG A 56 -19.62 -13.03 6.13
C ARG A 56 -19.70 -13.75 7.49
N PRO A 57 -19.86 -13.00 8.59
CA PRO A 57 -19.92 -13.61 9.92
C PRO A 57 -21.17 -14.49 10.09
N ARG A 58 -22.24 -14.20 9.33
CA ARG A 58 -23.49 -14.97 9.29
C ARG A 58 -23.97 -15.13 7.84
N PRO A 59 -24.77 -16.16 7.51
CA PRO A 59 -25.19 -16.42 6.12
C PRO A 59 -25.93 -15.26 5.44
N ALA A 60 -26.68 -14.45 6.21
CA ALA A 60 -27.45 -13.31 5.70
C ALA A 60 -26.72 -11.96 5.87
N GLU A 61 -25.48 -11.96 6.37
CA GLU A 61 -24.74 -10.75 6.69
C GLU A 61 -23.47 -10.67 5.85
N THR A 62 -23.21 -9.51 5.24
CA THR A 62 -21.98 -9.23 4.51
C THR A 62 -21.40 -7.92 5.01
N LEU A 63 -20.23 -8.00 5.63
CA LEU A 63 -19.47 -6.85 6.10
C LEU A 63 -18.36 -6.57 5.08
N ARG A 64 -18.26 -5.32 4.64
CA ARG A 64 -17.21 -4.86 3.73
C ARG A 64 -16.29 -3.92 4.50
N HIS A 65 -15.04 -4.31 4.59
CA HIS A 65 -13.97 -3.54 5.17
C HIS A 65 -13.06 -3.02 4.07
N VAL A 66 -12.39 -1.90 4.32
CA VAL A 66 -11.30 -1.47 3.48
C VAL A 66 -10.04 -2.24 3.88
N ARG A 67 -9.28 -2.73 2.90
CA ARG A 67 -7.99 -3.38 3.09
C ARG A 67 -6.92 -2.56 2.40
N ILE A 68 -5.84 -2.25 3.11
CA ILE A 68 -4.67 -1.57 2.56
C ILE A 68 -3.51 -2.56 2.60
N GLU A 69 -2.92 -2.86 1.45
CA GLU A 69 -1.75 -3.72 1.33
C GLU A 69 -0.51 -2.88 1.04
N ARG A 70 0.60 -3.20 1.70
CA ARG A 70 1.90 -2.57 1.45
C ARG A 70 2.64 -3.36 0.38
N LEU A 71 2.94 -2.72 -0.74
CA LEU A 71 3.76 -3.31 -1.79
C LEU A 71 5.25 -3.05 -1.57
N PRO A 72 6.16 -3.75 -2.28
CA PRO A 72 7.57 -3.38 -2.32
C PRO A 72 7.79 -1.94 -2.82
N ASP A 73 8.85 -1.31 -2.32
CA ASP A 73 9.25 0.03 -2.77
C ASP A 73 9.72 0.01 -4.22
N ILE A 74 9.53 1.12 -4.91
CA ILE A 74 10.18 1.33 -6.21
C ILE A 74 11.67 1.50 -5.97
N THR A 75 12.43 0.43 -6.21
CA THR A 75 13.88 0.53 -6.39
C THR A 75 14.13 1.13 -7.76
N THR A 76 14.85 2.24 -7.82
CA THR A 76 15.34 2.79 -9.09
C THR A 76 16.43 1.88 -9.64
N ASP A 77 16.07 0.68 -10.11
CA ASP A 77 16.98 -0.17 -10.87
C ASP A 77 16.66 -0.04 -12.36
N GLU A 78 16.89 1.18 -12.86
CA GLU A 78 16.99 1.47 -14.30
C GLU A 78 18.43 1.88 -14.60
N SER A 79 19.41 1.07 -14.20
CA SER A 79 20.83 1.36 -14.44
C SER A 79 21.66 0.09 -14.45
N ARG A 80 21.52 -0.76 -15.49
CA ARG A 80 22.58 -1.58 -16.11
C ARG A 80 21.98 -2.61 -17.09
N SER A 81 21.49 -2.15 -18.24
CA SER A 81 21.36 -3.04 -19.41
C SER A 81 21.53 -2.29 -20.73
N SER A 82 22.60 -1.50 -20.84
CA SER A 82 23.06 -0.94 -22.13
C SER A 82 24.58 -0.97 -22.30
N ILE A 83 25.35 -1.59 -21.40
CA ILE A 83 26.82 -1.66 -21.49
C ILE A 83 27.27 -3.12 -21.66
N GLU A 84 26.75 -3.83 -22.67
CA GLU A 84 27.42 -5.06 -23.16
C GLU A 84 27.00 -5.44 -24.58
N ARG A 85 26.98 -4.47 -25.50
CA ARG A 85 26.93 -4.76 -26.94
C ARG A 85 27.82 -3.80 -27.73
N LYS A 86 29.11 -3.77 -27.39
CA LYS A 86 30.14 -3.30 -28.32
C LYS A 86 31.50 -3.77 -27.85
N ASN A 87 31.79 -5.04 -28.09
CA ASN A 87 33.13 -5.60 -28.23
C ASN A 87 32.94 -7.04 -28.70
N THR A 88 32.86 -7.23 -30.02
CA THR A 88 33.61 -8.22 -30.81
C THR A 88 33.31 -7.91 -32.29
N ASP A 89 34.33 -8.00 -33.12
CA ASP A 89 34.40 -7.73 -34.57
C ASP A 89 34.56 -6.26 -35.00
N VAL A 90 35.81 -5.81 -35.21
CA VAL A 90 36.62 -5.99 -36.44
C VAL A 90 38.09 -5.74 -36.12
#